data_AF-A0A7Z0Q353-F1
#
_entry.id   AF-A0A7Z0Q353-F1
#
_cell.length_a   1.000
_cell.length_b   1.000
_cell.length_c   1.000
_cell.angle_alpha   90.00
_cell.angle_beta   90.00
_cell.angle_gamma   90.00
#
_symmetry.space_group_name_H-M   'P 1'
#
loop_
_entity.id
_entity.type
_entity.pdbx_description
1 polymer ?
#
loop_
_entity_poly.entity_id
_entity_poly.type
_entity_poly.pdbx_seq_one_letter_code
_entity_poly.pdbx_strand_id
1 'polypeptide(L)'
;MLLVLALVSMGDRADPLAAETAARPEPSASGEASASPSPSPTPTGPRSLELKPVKIRVVAAAGDRSAMVARLREATERHDGREAALILTFGEAPDTGQGQAYADEINKALEKARPDMFGEAVKRSFWQGSRSSGSAALEIYFYTR
;
A
#
# COMPACT_ATOMS: atom_id res chain seq x y z
N MET A 1 -4.00 16.59 -40.85
CA MET A 1 -3.72 15.34 -40.14
C MET A 1 -4.82 15.13 -39.10
N LEU A 2 -5.50 13.98 -39.13
CA LEU A 2 -6.58 13.63 -38.21
C LEU A 2 -6.01 12.80 -37.05
N LEU A 3 -6.24 13.22 -35.81
CA LEU A 3 -5.97 12.45 -34.60
C LEU A 3 -7.24 11.69 -34.21
N VAL A 4 -7.18 10.36 -34.21
CA VAL A 4 -8.28 9.48 -33.79
C VAL A 4 -8.00 9.02 -32.35
N LEU A 5 -8.87 9.40 -31.42
CA LEU A 5 -8.91 8.82 -30.07
C LEU A 5 -9.71 7.51 -30.12
N ALA A 6 -9.07 6.38 -29.79
CA ALA A 6 -9.76 5.12 -29.54
C ALA A 6 -9.97 4.95 -28.03
N LEU A 7 -11.22 5.09 -27.59
CA LEU A 7 -11.64 4.77 -26.22
C LEU A 7 -12.09 3.30 -26.20
N VAL A 8 -11.39 2.44 -25.48
CA VAL A 8 -11.78 1.03 -25.30
C VAL A 8 -12.34 0.86 -23.90
N SER A 9 -13.65 0.64 -23.80
CA SER A 9 -14.33 0.22 -22.58
C SER A 9 -14.52 -1.29 -22.57
N MET A 10 -13.84 -2.02 -21.67
CA MET A 10 -14.31 -3.36 -21.26
C MET A 10 -15.13 -3.19 -20.00
N GLY A 11 -16.45 -3.22 -20.15
CA GLY A 11 -17.40 -3.31 -19.04
C GLY A 11 -18.21 -4.59 -19.21
N ASP A 12 -17.69 -5.72 -18.73
CA ASP A 12 -18.51 -6.90 -18.51
C ASP A 12 -19.20 -6.73 -17.15
N ARG A 13 -20.43 -6.20 -17.17
CA ARG A 13 -21.30 -6.19 -16.00
C ARG A 13 -22.10 -7.48 -16.02
N ALA A 14 -21.81 -8.36 -15.07
CA ALA A 14 -22.69 -9.45 -14.71
C ALA A 14 -24.10 -8.91 -14.40
N ASP A 15 -25.08 -9.62 -14.94
CA ASP A 15 -26.51 -9.33 -14.95
C ASP A 15 -27.10 -9.21 -13.52
N PRO A 16 -27.72 -8.08 -13.12
CA PRO A 16 -28.25 -7.90 -11.78
C PRO A 16 -29.68 -8.46 -11.57
N LEU A 17 -30.26 -9.20 -12.52
CA LEU A 17 -31.68 -9.58 -12.48
C LEU A 17 -32.01 -11.01 -12.01
N ALA A 18 -31.05 -11.77 -11.45
CA ALA A 18 -31.34 -13.07 -10.81
C ALA A 18 -31.83 -12.96 -9.35
N ALA A 19 -32.04 -11.74 -8.84
CA ALA A 19 -32.34 -11.46 -7.44
C ALA A 19 -33.77 -10.96 -7.19
N GLU A 20 -34.77 -11.49 -7.88
CA GLU A 20 -36.18 -11.28 -7.49
C GLU A 20 -36.99 -12.53 -7.80
N THR A 21 -37.35 -13.30 -6.77
CA THR A 21 -38.68 -13.87 -6.50
C THR A 21 -38.55 -15.09 -5.59
N ALA A 22 -38.59 -14.87 -4.27
CA ALA A 22 -39.08 -15.86 -3.31
C ALA A 22 -39.67 -15.12 -2.08
N ALA A 23 -40.96 -14.82 -2.23
CA ALA A 23 -41.99 -14.46 -1.26
C ALA A 23 -41.64 -14.33 0.25
N ARG A 24 -42.09 -13.21 0.83
CA ARG A 24 -42.38 -13.00 2.28
C ARG A 24 -43.81 -13.49 2.60
N PRO A 25 -44.13 -13.94 3.85
CA PRO A 25 -44.52 -13.03 4.98
C PRO A 25 -43.96 -13.48 6.38
N GLU A 26 -43.35 -12.59 7.19
CA GLU A 26 -43.79 -11.98 8.50
C GLU A 26 -44.01 -12.92 9.71
N PRO A 27 -43.85 -12.48 10.99
CA PRO A 27 -42.75 -11.75 11.66
C PRO A 27 -42.29 -12.44 12.99
N SER A 28 -41.31 -11.83 13.69
CA SER A 28 -40.95 -12.03 15.12
C SER A 28 -39.93 -13.13 15.49
N ALA A 29 -38.71 -12.71 15.83
CA ALA A 29 -38.04 -12.99 17.11
C ALA A 29 -36.65 -12.32 17.12
N SER A 30 -36.42 -11.50 18.15
CA SER A 30 -35.12 -10.92 18.49
C SER A 30 -34.06 -11.99 18.67
N GLY A 31 -32.87 -11.75 18.12
CA GLY A 31 -31.67 -12.53 18.36
C GLY A 31 -30.45 -11.76 17.88
N GLU A 32 -29.91 -10.90 18.74
CA GLU A 32 -28.55 -10.38 18.59
C GLU A 32 -27.58 -11.57 18.62
N ALA A 33 -27.19 -12.07 17.45
CA ALA A 33 -25.98 -12.85 17.30
C ALA A 33 -24.90 -11.93 16.74
N SER A 34 -24.16 -11.30 17.64
CA SER A 34 -22.91 -10.62 17.29
C SER A 34 -21.94 -11.68 16.77
N ALA A 35 -21.91 -11.86 15.45
CA ALA A 35 -20.98 -12.75 14.79
C ALA A 35 -19.57 -12.15 14.96
N SER A 36 -18.84 -12.67 15.95
CA SER A 36 -17.43 -12.37 16.14
C SER A 36 -16.69 -12.64 14.82
N PRO A 37 -15.87 -11.72 14.30
CA PRO A 37 -15.13 -11.96 13.07
C PRO A 37 -14.19 -13.15 13.29
N SER A 38 -14.35 -14.20 12.49
CA SER A 38 -13.45 -15.35 12.48
C SER A 38 -12.05 -14.87 12.09
N PRO A 39 -10.98 -15.30 12.79
CA PRO A 39 -9.62 -14.91 12.42
C PRO A 39 -9.32 -15.41 11.00
N SER A 40 -8.75 -14.54 10.17
CA SER A 40 -8.33 -14.92 8.82
C SER A 40 -7.33 -16.07 8.89
N PRO A 41 -7.44 -17.08 8.00
CA PRO A 41 -6.53 -18.23 8.02
C PRO A 41 -5.09 -17.76 7.94
N THR A 42 -4.25 -18.31 8.82
CA THR A 42 -2.80 -18.17 8.66
C THR A 42 -2.44 -18.96 7.41
N PRO A 43 -1.81 -18.33 6.41
CA PRO A 43 -1.51 -19.05 5.20
C PRO A 43 -0.47 -20.13 5.53
N THR A 44 -0.58 -21.25 4.81
CA THR A 44 0.27 -22.45 4.93
C THR A 44 0.81 -22.80 3.55
N GLY A 45 1.61 -21.89 2.98
CA GLY A 45 2.20 -22.03 1.65
C GLY A 45 3.71 -21.75 1.60
N PRO A 46 4.35 -21.93 0.43
CA PRO A 46 5.69 -21.39 0.19
C PRO A 46 5.67 -19.88 0.39
N ARG A 47 6.80 -19.31 0.83
CA ARG A 47 6.94 -17.88 1.09
C ARG A 47 6.43 -17.06 -0.10
N SER A 48 5.43 -16.23 0.14
CA SER A 48 4.71 -15.46 -0.88
C SER A 48 4.65 -13.98 -0.51
N LEU A 49 4.01 -13.15 -1.35
CA LEU A 49 3.80 -11.72 -1.13
C LEU A 49 2.37 -11.47 -0.63
N GLU A 50 2.22 -10.73 0.46
CA GLU A 50 0.91 -10.20 0.83
C GLU A 50 0.48 -9.16 -0.22
N LEU A 51 -0.66 -9.37 -0.88
CA LEU A 51 -1.14 -8.49 -1.97
C LEU A 51 -1.57 -7.09 -1.49
N LYS A 52 -1.90 -6.96 -0.20
CA LYS A 52 -2.33 -5.70 0.38
C LYS A 52 -1.10 -4.95 0.92
N PRO A 53 -0.70 -3.82 0.32
CA PRO A 53 0.43 -3.06 0.85
C PRO A 53 0.04 -2.32 2.12
N VAL A 54 1.02 -2.16 3.00
CA VAL A 54 0.99 -1.11 4.01
C VAL A 54 1.37 0.20 3.33
N LYS A 55 0.45 1.17 3.37
CA LYS A 55 0.68 2.51 2.82
C LYS A 55 1.07 3.46 3.93
N ILE A 56 2.22 4.11 3.80
CA ILE A 56 2.67 5.15 4.72
C ILE A 56 3.09 6.40 3.96
N ARG A 57 3.13 7.52 4.66
CA ARG A 57 3.60 8.80 4.13
C ARG A 57 4.67 9.34 5.07
N VAL A 58 5.80 9.77 4.51
CA VAL A 58 6.91 10.36 5.25
C VAL A 58 7.11 11.79 4.80
N VAL A 59 7.11 12.71 5.75
CA VAL A 59 7.39 14.13 5.53
C VAL A 59 8.66 14.50 6.29
N ALA A 60 9.70 14.89 5.55
CA ALA A 60 11.00 15.28 6.08
C ALA A 60 11.70 16.18 5.05
N ALA A 61 12.55 17.11 5.51
CA ALA A 61 13.37 17.88 4.60
C ALA A 61 14.34 16.97 3.84
N ALA A 62 14.55 17.24 2.54
CA ALA A 62 15.59 16.55 1.77
C ALA A 62 16.96 16.70 2.45
N GLY A 63 17.74 15.62 2.52
CA GLY A 63 19.00 15.59 3.26
C GLY A 63 18.89 15.41 4.79
N ASP A 64 17.73 15.61 5.41
CA ASP A 64 17.53 15.34 6.86
C ASP A 64 17.30 13.84 7.12
N ARG A 65 18.39 13.08 6.97
CA ARG A 65 18.38 11.62 7.12
C ARG A 65 17.94 11.19 8.52
N SER A 66 18.27 11.96 9.55
CA SER A 66 17.84 11.69 10.93
C SER A 66 16.33 11.74 11.08
N ALA A 67 15.70 12.80 10.56
CA ALA A 67 14.25 12.92 10.58
C ALA A 67 13.59 11.82 9.75
N MET A 68 14.11 11.52 8.55
CA MET A 68 13.60 10.42 7.73
C MET A 68 13.61 9.09 8.48
N VAL A 69 14.74 8.74 9.11
CA VAL A 69 14.88 7.51 9.90
C VAL A 69 13.89 7.49 11.06
N ALA A 70 13.76 8.58 11.81
CA ALA A 70 12.85 8.67 12.94
C ALA A 70 11.38 8.46 12.49
N ARG A 71 10.95 9.14 11.42
CA ARG A 71 9.60 9.01 10.87
C ARG A 71 9.31 7.63 10.33
N LEU A 72 10.29 7.00 9.67
CA LEU A 72 10.13 5.64 9.17
C LEU A 72 9.98 4.63 10.32
N ARG A 73 10.75 4.79 11.40
CA ARG A 73 10.60 3.94 12.60
C ARG A 73 9.21 4.09 13.22
N GLU A 74 8.77 5.32 13.44
CA GLU A 74 7.44 5.65 13.97
C GLU A 74 6.33 5.05 13.10
N ALA A 75 6.39 5.25 11.78
CA ALA A 75 5.36 4.79 10.85
C ALA A 75 5.29 3.26 10.71
N THR A 76 6.34 2.53 11.09
CA THR A 76 6.46 1.08 10.86
C THR A 76 6.48 0.27 12.15
N GLU A 77 6.41 0.90 13.32
CA GLU A 77 6.45 0.26 14.64
C GLU A 77 5.39 -0.85 14.79
N ARG A 78 4.16 -0.59 14.34
CA ARG A 78 3.05 -1.57 14.36
C ARG A 78 3.28 -2.82 13.48
N HIS A 79 4.38 -2.85 12.71
CA HIS A 79 4.75 -3.92 11.80
C HIS A 79 6.06 -4.60 12.22
N ASP A 80 6.57 -4.33 13.42
CA ASP A 80 7.77 -4.99 13.93
C ASP A 80 7.66 -6.53 13.86
N GLY A 81 8.78 -7.18 13.54
CA GLY A 81 8.85 -8.63 13.32
C GLY A 81 8.39 -9.11 11.94
N ARG A 82 7.86 -8.22 11.09
CA ARG A 82 7.56 -8.53 9.69
C ARG A 82 8.76 -8.22 8.80
N GLU A 83 8.86 -8.93 7.68
CA GLU A 83 9.92 -8.72 6.67
C GLU A 83 9.32 -8.22 5.36
N ALA A 84 9.80 -7.08 4.87
CA ALA A 84 9.34 -6.49 3.64
C ALA A 84 9.97 -7.21 2.44
N ALA A 85 9.17 -7.47 1.42
CA ALA A 85 9.60 -8.11 0.19
C ALA A 85 9.78 -7.09 -0.95
N LEU A 86 8.83 -6.16 -1.07
CA LEU A 86 8.82 -5.13 -2.10
C LEU A 86 8.40 -3.79 -1.51
N ILE A 87 9.13 -2.74 -1.85
CA ILE A 87 8.85 -1.37 -1.44
C ILE A 87 8.82 -0.48 -2.67
N LEU A 88 7.68 0.19 -2.87
CA LEU A 88 7.51 1.20 -3.89
C LEU A 88 7.51 2.56 -3.19
N THR A 89 8.48 3.41 -3.53
CA THR A 89 8.66 4.73 -2.91
C THR A 89 8.43 5.81 -3.96
N PHE A 90 7.47 6.68 -3.69
CA PHE A 90 7.03 7.76 -4.59
C PHE A 90 7.42 9.09 -3.97
N GLY A 91 8.53 9.67 -4.45
CA GLY A 91 9.00 10.97 -3.98
C GLY A 91 8.22 12.10 -4.65
N GLU A 92 7.65 12.97 -3.82
CA GLU A 92 6.87 14.12 -4.28
C GLU A 92 7.79 15.29 -4.59
N ALA A 93 7.71 15.81 -5.80
CA ALA A 93 8.42 17.02 -6.23
C ALA A 93 7.81 17.61 -7.51
N PRO A 94 8.07 18.89 -7.83
CA PRO A 94 7.71 19.47 -9.13
C PRO A 94 8.49 18.86 -10.29
N ASP A 95 9.75 18.47 -10.03
CA ASP A 95 10.68 17.92 -11.01
C ASP A 95 10.90 16.41 -10.77
N THR A 96 10.96 15.65 -11.86
CA THR A 96 11.14 14.20 -11.83
C THR A 96 12.44 13.78 -11.15
N GLY A 97 13.54 14.46 -11.47
CA GLY A 97 14.86 14.14 -10.92
C GLY A 97 14.91 14.34 -9.41
N GLN A 98 14.37 15.46 -8.92
CA GLN A 98 14.27 15.73 -7.49
C GLN A 98 13.39 14.71 -6.76
N GLY A 99 12.25 14.33 -7.33
CA GLY A 99 11.36 13.34 -6.71
C GLY A 99 11.99 11.96 -6.65
N GLN A 100 12.64 11.50 -7.73
CA GLN A 100 13.36 10.22 -7.72
C GLN A 100 14.53 10.23 -6.73
N ALA A 101 15.31 11.31 -6.68
CA ALA A 101 16.40 11.45 -5.71
C ALA A 101 15.89 11.42 -4.27
N TYR A 102 14.77 12.08 -3.97
CA TYR A 102 14.15 12.05 -2.65
C TYR A 102 13.64 10.64 -2.30
N ALA A 103 13.03 9.92 -3.25
CA ALA A 103 12.64 8.53 -3.06
C ALA A 103 13.85 7.61 -2.76
N ASP A 104 14.98 7.84 -3.43
CA ASP A 104 16.23 7.12 -3.16
C ASP A 104 16.80 7.41 -1.76
N GLU A 105 16.68 8.65 -1.28
CA GLU A 105 17.06 9.02 0.09
C GLU A 105 16.21 8.29 1.13
N ILE A 106 14.89 8.24 0.91
CA ILE A 106 13.96 7.48 1.77
C ILE A 106 14.32 5.99 1.76
N ASN A 107 14.65 5.41 0.60
CA ASN A 107 15.04 4.01 0.50
C ASN A 107 16.31 3.69 1.30
N LYS A 108 17.31 4.59 1.30
CA LYS A 108 18.50 4.47 2.16
C LYS A 108 18.17 4.65 3.65
N ALA A 109 17.18 5.47 3.97
CA ALA A 109 16.74 5.68 5.35
C ALA A 109 15.98 4.47 5.91
N LEU A 110 15.23 3.73 5.08
CA LEU A 110 14.55 2.49 5.48
C LEU A 110 15.52 1.47 6.08
N GLU A 111 16.63 1.18 5.38
CA GLU A 111 17.64 0.21 5.84
C GLU A 111 18.25 0.59 7.18
N LYS A 112 18.42 1.90 7.44
CA LYS A 112 18.89 2.42 8.73
C LYS A 112 17.81 2.40 9.81
N ALA A 113 16.55 2.58 9.43
CA ALA A 113 15.43 2.62 10.34
C ALA A 113 15.17 1.24 10.95
N ARG A 114 15.11 0.20 10.10
CA ARG A 114 14.84 -1.19 10.48
C ARG A 114 15.58 -2.14 9.53
N PRO A 115 16.86 -2.47 9.80
CA PRO A 115 17.65 -3.32 8.90
C PRO A 115 17.02 -4.72 8.73
N ASP A 116 16.48 -5.30 9.80
CA ASP A 116 15.87 -6.64 9.75
C ASP A 116 14.57 -6.67 8.92
N MET A 117 13.83 -5.55 8.86
CA MET A 117 12.59 -5.46 8.10
C MET A 117 12.84 -5.14 6.62
N PHE A 118 13.82 -4.28 6.32
CA PHE A 118 13.98 -3.67 5.00
C PHE A 118 15.28 -4.06 4.28
N GLY A 119 16.20 -4.77 4.93
CA GLY A 119 17.53 -5.08 4.40
C GLY A 119 17.51 -5.82 3.07
N GLU A 120 16.70 -6.88 2.99
CA GLU A 120 16.60 -7.74 1.79
C GLU A 120 15.48 -7.32 0.82
N ALA A 121 14.68 -6.32 1.19
CA ALA A 121 13.54 -5.89 0.39
C ALA A 121 13.99 -5.34 -0.97
N VAL A 122 13.26 -5.70 -2.03
CA VAL A 122 13.39 -5.06 -3.35
C VAL A 122 12.82 -3.65 -3.25
N LYS A 123 13.62 -2.64 -3.57
CA LYS A 123 13.21 -1.23 -3.50
C LYS A 123 13.13 -0.63 -4.90
N ARG A 124 12.09 0.16 -5.15
CA ARG A 124 11.90 0.91 -6.40
C ARG A 124 11.53 2.35 -6.08
N SER A 125 12.19 3.26 -6.78
CA SER A 125 12.03 4.71 -6.61
C SER A 125 11.29 5.27 -7.81
N PHE A 126 10.23 6.02 -7.52
CA PHE A 126 9.39 6.68 -8.50
C PHE A 126 9.23 8.15 -8.14
N TRP A 127 8.95 8.94 -9.15
CA TRP A 127 8.50 10.31 -8.98
C TRP A 127 6.97 10.36 -8.92
N GLN A 128 6.45 11.22 -8.05
CA GLN A 128 5.06 11.63 -8.03
C GLN A 128 5.00 13.15 -8.14
N GLY A 129 4.36 13.67 -9.19
CA GLY A 129 4.25 15.11 -9.42
C GLY A 129 3.54 15.81 -8.26
N SER A 130 4.18 16.85 -7.71
CA SER A 130 3.63 17.68 -6.62
C SER A 130 4.12 19.12 -6.72
N ARG A 131 3.41 20.07 -6.11
CA ARG A 131 3.86 21.47 -6.01
C ARG A 131 4.96 21.67 -4.97
N SER A 132 5.08 20.73 -4.03
CA SER A 132 6.03 20.78 -2.92
C SER A 132 6.94 19.55 -2.95
N SER A 133 8.12 19.70 -2.35
CA SER A 133 9.06 18.60 -2.09
C SER A 133 9.12 18.25 -0.60
N GLY A 134 9.89 17.23 -0.22
CA GLY A 134 10.07 16.83 1.18
C GLY A 134 8.99 15.87 1.69
N SER A 135 8.36 15.13 0.79
CA SER A 135 7.31 14.17 1.10
C SER A 135 7.44 12.96 0.19
N ALA A 136 7.18 11.76 0.73
CA ALA A 136 7.11 10.54 -0.05
C ALA A 136 5.94 9.67 0.42
N ALA A 137 5.24 9.06 -0.53
CA ALA A 137 4.33 7.95 -0.27
C ALA A 137 5.08 6.63 -0.46
N LEU A 138 4.84 5.66 0.42
CA LEU A 138 5.42 4.33 0.32
C LEU A 138 4.32 3.29 0.30
N GLU A 139 4.50 2.26 -0.52
CA GLU A 139 3.74 1.03 -0.48
C GLU A 139 4.68 -0.13 -0.13
N ILE A 140 4.46 -0.73 1.04
CA ILE A 140 5.30 -1.79 1.59
C ILE A 140 4.52 -3.11 1.52
N TYR A 141 5.01 -4.03 0.72
CA TYR A 141 4.48 -5.38 0.60
C TYR A 141 5.34 -6.31 1.44
N PHE A 142 4.72 -7.00 2.39
CA PHE A 142 5.39 -7.92 3.29
C PHE A 142 5.35 -9.34 2.76
N TYR A 143 6.31 -10.15 3.18
CA TYR A 143 6.19 -11.59 3.01
C TYR A 143 5.01 -12.15 3.81
N THR A 144 4.41 -13.19 3.24
CA THR A 144 3.43 -14.05 3.87
C THR A 144 3.83 -15.52 3.61
N ARG A 145 3.12 -16.47 4.22
CA ARG A 145 3.34 -17.90 3.96
C ARG A 145 2.15 -18.52 3.29
#